data_AF-A0A2W1YS47-F1
#
_entry.id   AF-A0A2W1YS47-F1
#
_cell.length_a   1.000
_cell.length_b   1.000
_cell.length_c   1.000
_cell.angle_alpha   90.00
_cell.angle_beta   90.00
_cell.angle_gamma   90.00
#
_symmetry.space_group_name_H-M   'P 1'
#
loop_
_entity.id
_entity.type
_entity.pdbx_description
1 polymer ?
#
loop_
_entity_poly.entity_id
_entity_poly.type
_entity_poly.pdbx_seq_one_letter_code
_entity_poly.pdbx_strand_id
1 'polypeptide(L)'
;MQPLHPVDTSALLRVEVVDAMIRVLRANALHEVSYRHVAVESGRNVEVVTELFPTWDGLLLATIDQWNDQRTTPLLPIAERSGTIVFLRAIVSANVADPALMRFLTSTLNIAATPHHPLAPMLHSRWRKFHAFVLGALQRDIELGREPHTMEPARGAEQLLATYEGLQLQSMVRPEMDLLESFDRAVTRLREGWSREYVPPVWDLETV
;
A
#
# COMPACT_ATOMS: atom_id res chain seq x y z
N MET A 1 5.30 -8.69 -41.86
CA MET A 1 4.50 -7.75 -41.04
C MET A 1 3.61 -8.59 -40.14
N GLN A 2 3.91 -8.62 -38.84
CA GLN A 2 3.09 -9.29 -37.84
C GLN A 2 1.78 -8.48 -37.68
N PRO A 3 0.59 -9.10 -37.71
CA PRO A 3 -0.65 -8.36 -37.57
C PRO A 3 -0.73 -7.76 -36.16
N LEU A 4 -1.00 -6.46 -36.08
CA LEU A 4 -1.37 -5.78 -34.83
C LEU A 4 -2.57 -6.53 -34.23
N HIS A 5 -2.41 -7.07 -33.03
CA HIS A 5 -3.54 -7.62 -32.28
C HIS A 5 -4.62 -6.53 -32.13
N PRO A 6 -5.91 -6.82 -32.37
CA PRO A 6 -6.96 -5.86 -32.11
C PRO A 6 -6.90 -5.48 -30.63
N VAL A 7 -6.82 -4.19 -30.36
CA VAL A 7 -6.86 -3.66 -29.00
C VAL A 7 -8.17 -4.14 -28.37
N ASP A 8 -8.08 -4.83 -27.23
CA ASP A 8 -9.25 -5.30 -26.52
C ASP A 8 -9.99 -4.09 -25.93
N THR A 9 -11.01 -3.61 -26.66
CA THR A 9 -11.84 -2.48 -26.28
C THR A 9 -12.48 -2.68 -24.90
N SER A 10 -12.79 -3.93 -24.51
CA SER A 10 -13.35 -4.24 -23.20
C SER A 10 -12.30 -4.01 -22.10
N ALA A 11 -11.07 -4.49 -22.31
CA ALA A 11 -9.98 -4.26 -21.37
C ALA A 11 -9.67 -2.76 -21.18
N LEU A 12 -9.67 -1.97 -22.27
CA LEU A 12 -9.51 -0.51 -22.18
C LEU A 12 -10.63 0.13 -21.36
N LEU A 13 -11.89 -0.24 -21.59
CA LEU A 13 -13.02 0.30 -20.84
C LEU A 13 -12.95 -0.04 -19.34
N ARG A 14 -12.45 -1.23 -18.97
CA ARG A 14 -12.21 -1.57 -17.57
C ARG A 14 -11.21 -0.63 -16.92
N VAL A 15 -10.10 -0.33 -17.60
CA VAL A 15 -9.08 0.62 -17.11
C VAL A 15 -9.67 2.01 -16.92
N GLU A 16 -10.47 2.51 -17.87
CA GLU A 16 -11.14 3.81 -17.77
C GLU A 16 -12.10 3.89 -16.57
N VAL A 17 -12.89 2.84 -16.34
CA VAL A 17 -13.81 2.75 -15.19
C VAL A 17 -13.04 2.71 -13.87
N VAL A 18 -11.92 1.98 -13.81
CA VAL A 18 -11.08 1.95 -12.60
C VAL A 18 -10.42 3.32 -12.35
N ASP A 19 -9.92 3.98 -13.39
CA ASP A 19 -9.38 5.34 -13.26
C ASP A 19 -10.44 6.34 -12.79
N ALA A 20 -11.69 6.18 -13.23
CA ALA A 20 -12.81 6.96 -12.71
C ALA A 20 -13.07 6.67 -11.23
N MET A 21 -13.05 5.41 -10.80
CA MET A 21 -13.16 5.05 -9.39
C MET A 21 -12.04 5.68 -8.53
N ILE A 22 -10.79 5.71 -9.02
CA ILE A 22 -9.67 6.40 -8.37
C ILE A 22 -9.98 7.90 -8.20
N ARG A 23 -10.45 8.57 -9.26
CA ARG A 23 -10.82 10.00 -9.20
C ARG A 23 -11.95 10.27 -8.21
N VAL A 24 -12.98 9.41 -8.18
CA VAL A 24 -14.06 9.52 -7.19
C VAL A 24 -13.54 9.35 -5.76
N LEU A 25 -12.67 8.37 -5.50
CA LEU A 25 -12.10 8.12 -4.17
C LEU A 25 -11.16 9.23 -3.69
N ARG A 26 -10.54 10.00 -4.60
CA ARG A 26 -9.80 11.21 -4.23
C ARG A 26 -10.68 12.25 -3.54
N ALA A 27 -11.92 12.39 -4.00
CA ALA A 27 -12.87 13.39 -3.49
C ALA A 27 -13.80 12.89 -2.36
N ASN A 28 -14.01 11.57 -2.22
CA ASN A 28 -15.06 11.01 -1.34
C ASN A 28 -14.54 9.90 -0.44
N ALA A 29 -15.17 9.67 0.72
CA ALA A 29 -14.87 8.52 1.57
C ALA A 29 -15.44 7.23 0.97
N LEU A 30 -14.79 6.08 1.20
CA LEU A 30 -15.18 4.81 0.55
C LEU A 30 -16.67 4.46 0.71
N HIS A 31 -17.24 4.69 1.89
CA HIS A 31 -18.65 4.36 2.20
C HIS A 31 -19.66 5.31 1.53
N GLU A 32 -19.22 6.43 0.98
CA GLU A 32 -20.05 7.39 0.23
C GLU A 32 -20.04 7.08 -1.28
N VAL A 33 -19.10 6.25 -1.75
CA VAL A 33 -18.89 5.96 -3.16
C VAL A 33 -19.83 4.86 -3.64
N SER A 34 -20.35 5.01 -4.86
CA SER A 34 -21.32 4.09 -5.48
C SER A 34 -21.06 3.96 -6.98
N TYR A 35 -21.66 2.95 -7.63
CA TYR A 35 -21.60 2.80 -9.09
C TYR A 35 -22.06 4.05 -9.84
N ARG A 36 -23.02 4.80 -9.30
CA ARG A 36 -23.49 6.05 -9.90
C ARG A 36 -22.38 7.10 -9.94
N HIS A 37 -21.61 7.24 -8.87
CA HIS A 37 -20.48 8.18 -8.82
C HIS A 37 -19.44 7.83 -9.90
N VAL A 38 -19.10 6.54 -10.03
CA VAL A 38 -18.13 6.06 -11.02
C VAL A 38 -18.64 6.22 -12.45
N ALA A 39 -19.92 5.95 -12.70
CA ALA A 39 -20.56 6.12 -14.00
C ALA A 39 -20.51 7.60 -14.45
N VAL A 40 -20.87 8.53 -13.56
CA VAL A 40 -20.76 9.97 -13.83
C VAL A 40 -19.31 10.37 -14.13
N GLU A 41 -18.34 9.94 -13.30
CA GLU A 41 -16.93 10.28 -13.46
C GLU A 41 -16.25 9.66 -14.69
N SER A 42 -16.79 8.53 -15.19
CA SER A 42 -16.32 7.88 -16.42
C SER A 42 -17.07 8.34 -17.67
N GLY A 43 -18.13 9.16 -17.53
CA GLY A 43 -19.02 9.53 -18.64
C GLY A 43 -19.77 8.33 -19.23
N ARG A 44 -20.02 7.29 -18.43
CA ARG A 44 -20.69 6.05 -18.84
C ARG A 44 -22.06 5.91 -18.15
N ASN A 45 -22.90 5.04 -18.70
CA ASN A 45 -24.13 4.62 -18.02
C ASN A 45 -23.79 3.64 -16.89
N VAL A 46 -24.61 3.64 -15.82
CA VAL A 46 -24.41 2.75 -14.67
C VAL A 46 -24.42 1.29 -15.11
N GLU A 47 -25.27 0.94 -16.06
CA GLU A 47 -25.41 -0.41 -16.61
C GLU A 47 -24.08 -0.91 -17.21
N VAL A 48 -23.37 -0.05 -17.94
CA VAL A 48 -22.06 -0.36 -18.54
C VAL A 48 -21.03 -0.63 -17.45
N VAL A 49 -21.01 0.19 -16.39
CA VAL A 49 -20.09 0.01 -15.26
C VAL A 49 -20.39 -1.31 -14.54
N THR A 50 -21.65 -1.62 -14.30
CA THR A 50 -22.06 -2.88 -13.63
C THR A 50 -21.86 -4.12 -14.50
N GLU A 51 -21.95 -4.01 -15.83
CA GLU A 51 -21.63 -5.11 -16.74
C GLU A 51 -20.13 -5.42 -16.71
N LEU A 52 -19.28 -4.38 -16.74
CA LEU A 52 -17.83 -4.54 -16.61
C LEU A 52 -17.44 -5.03 -15.21
N PHE A 53 -18.08 -4.53 -14.15
CA PHE A 53 -17.81 -4.93 -12.77
C PHE A 53 -19.09 -5.38 -12.08
N PRO A 54 -19.49 -6.66 -12.23
CA PRO A 54 -20.74 -7.19 -11.67
C PRO A 54 -20.82 -7.15 -10.14
N THR A 55 -19.68 -7.04 -9.46
CA THR A 55 -19.61 -6.92 -8.01
C THR A 55 -18.81 -5.68 -7.61
N TRP A 56 -19.29 -5.02 -6.55
CA TRP A 56 -18.62 -3.84 -5.99
C TRP A 56 -17.20 -4.19 -5.54
N ASP A 57 -17.10 -5.34 -4.88
CA ASP A 57 -15.87 -6.01 -4.47
C ASP A 57 -14.87 -6.16 -5.62
N GLY A 58 -15.33 -6.55 -6.80
CA GLY A 58 -14.48 -6.68 -7.99
C GLY A 58 -13.91 -5.34 -8.47
N LEU A 59 -14.74 -4.29 -8.46
CA LEU A 59 -14.29 -2.93 -8.80
C LEU A 59 -13.32 -2.38 -7.75
N LEU A 60 -13.62 -2.60 -6.46
CA LEU A 60 -12.77 -2.21 -5.34
C LEU A 60 -11.37 -2.81 -5.48
N LEU A 61 -11.28 -4.12 -5.70
CA LEU A 61 -10.00 -4.84 -5.81
C LEU A 61 -9.21 -4.40 -7.05
N ALA A 62 -9.87 -4.23 -8.20
CA ALA A 62 -9.22 -3.72 -9.40
C ALA A 62 -8.67 -2.29 -9.18
N THR A 63 -9.40 -1.48 -8.43
CA THR A 63 -8.97 -0.12 -8.04
C THR A 63 -7.75 -0.14 -7.12
N ILE A 64 -7.73 -1.04 -6.13
CA ILE A 64 -6.56 -1.22 -5.25
C ILE A 64 -5.33 -1.61 -6.07
N ASP A 65 -5.47 -2.56 -6.98
CA ASP A 65 -4.35 -3.08 -7.77
C ASP A 65 -3.80 -2.00 -8.72
N GLN A 66 -4.68 -1.38 -9.52
CA GLN A 66 -4.27 -0.35 -10.48
C GLN A 66 -3.65 0.87 -9.79
N TRP A 67 -4.25 1.36 -8.70
CA TRP A 67 -3.73 2.55 -8.01
C TRP A 67 -2.41 2.24 -7.28
N ASN A 68 -2.28 1.06 -6.67
CA ASN A 68 -0.99 0.65 -6.10
C ASN A 68 0.08 0.53 -7.18
N ASP A 69 -0.21 -0.12 -8.31
CA ASP A 69 0.75 -0.32 -9.39
C ASP A 69 1.20 1.01 -10.01
N GLN A 70 0.27 1.95 -10.21
CA GLN A 70 0.58 3.32 -10.67
C GLN A 70 1.57 4.02 -9.73
N ARG A 71 1.43 3.83 -8.41
CA ARG A 71 2.33 4.42 -7.40
C ARG A 71 3.67 3.68 -7.31
N THR A 72 3.66 2.35 -7.27
CA THR A 72 4.83 1.54 -6.87
C THR A 72 5.72 1.17 -8.05
N THR A 73 5.17 0.90 -9.23
CA THR A 73 5.93 0.46 -10.41
C THR A 73 7.06 1.42 -10.78
N PRO A 74 6.83 2.75 -10.83
CA PRO A 74 7.91 3.70 -11.13
C PRO A 74 9.02 3.72 -10.07
N LEU A 75 8.72 3.27 -8.86
CA LEU A 75 9.63 3.30 -7.70
C LEU A 75 10.41 1.99 -7.53
N LEU A 76 9.96 0.87 -8.10
CA LEU A 76 10.62 -0.44 -7.98
C LEU A 76 12.14 -0.40 -8.24
N PRO A 77 12.65 0.33 -9.26
CA PRO A 77 14.09 0.39 -9.50
C PRO A 77 14.90 1.02 -8.35
N ILE A 78 14.26 1.76 -7.43
CA ILE A 78 14.91 2.30 -6.23
C ILE A 78 15.26 1.18 -5.24
N ALA A 79 14.41 0.16 -5.10
CA ALA A 79 14.66 -0.95 -4.17
C ALA A 79 15.95 -1.71 -4.56
N GLU A 80 16.14 -1.94 -5.86
CA GLU A 80 17.32 -2.63 -6.38
C GLU A 80 18.59 -1.79 -6.20
N ARG A 81 18.54 -0.50 -6.56
CA ARG A 81 19.72 0.39 -6.55
C ARG A 81 20.09 0.89 -5.16
N SER A 82 19.11 1.28 -4.36
CA SER A 82 19.30 2.06 -3.14
C SER A 82 18.83 1.34 -1.86
N GLY A 83 18.22 0.16 -2.00
CA GLY A 83 17.74 -0.65 -0.88
C GLY A 83 16.31 -0.32 -0.42
N THR A 84 15.81 -1.18 0.46
CA THR A 84 14.42 -1.25 0.89
C THR A 84 13.96 0.01 1.63
N ILE A 85 14.81 0.58 2.49
CA ILE A 85 14.48 1.78 3.26
C ILE A 85 14.25 2.98 2.32
N VAL A 86 15.13 3.18 1.35
CA VAL A 86 15.01 4.29 0.39
C VAL A 86 13.79 4.10 -0.51
N PHE A 87 13.48 2.87 -0.89
CA PHE A 87 12.26 2.53 -1.62
C PHE A 87 10.99 2.86 -0.83
N LEU A 88 10.89 2.45 0.44
CA LEU A 88 9.73 2.79 1.28
C LEU A 88 9.63 4.30 1.52
N ARG A 89 10.75 5.00 1.71
CA ARG A 89 10.77 6.46 1.80
C ARG A 89 10.21 7.12 0.53
N ALA A 90 10.54 6.59 -0.64
CA ALA A 90 10.01 7.08 -1.90
C ALA A 90 8.49 6.85 -2.01
N ILE A 91 7.99 5.72 -1.51
CA ILE A 91 6.54 5.46 -1.40
C ILE A 91 5.88 6.46 -0.43
N VAL A 92 6.48 6.72 0.73
CA VAL A 92 5.98 7.72 1.69
C VAL A 92 5.88 9.09 1.02
N SER A 93 6.92 9.50 0.27
CA SER A 93 6.90 10.76 -0.49
C SER A 93 5.77 10.80 -1.53
N ALA A 94 5.51 9.68 -2.23
CA ALA A 94 4.41 9.60 -3.18
C ALA A 94 3.04 9.68 -2.48
N ASN A 95 2.92 9.10 -1.28
CA ASN A 95 1.68 9.15 -0.50
C ASN A 95 1.41 10.54 0.10
N VAL A 96 2.45 11.31 0.44
CA VAL A 96 2.30 12.73 0.81
C VAL A 96 1.73 13.53 -0.37
N ALA A 97 2.13 13.21 -1.61
CA ALA A 97 1.64 13.88 -2.80
C ALA A 97 0.20 13.46 -3.20
N ASP A 98 -0.20 12.22 -2.93
CA ASP A 98 -1.57 11.72 -3.11
C ASP A 98 -2.07 10.97 -1.85
N PRO A 99 -2.54 11.70 -0.81
CA PRO A 99 -2.99 11.08 0.44
C PRO A 99 -4.24 10.21 0.32
N ALA A 100 -4.99 10.33 -0.78
CA ALA A 100 -6.25 9.65 -0.94
C ALA A 100 -6.08 8.12 -1.04
N LEU A 101 -4.97 7.65 -1.62
CA LEU A 101 -4.68 6.22 -1.66
C LEU A 101 -4.50 5.66 -0.24
N MET A 102 -3.79 6.37 0.65
CA MET A 102 -3.64 5.94 2.04
C MET A 102 -5.00 5.82 2.73
N ARG A 103 -5.84 6.85 2.60
CA ARG A 103 -7.20 6.85 3.17
C ARG A 103 -8.03 5.68 2.65
N PHE A 104 -7.93 5.39 1.36
CA PHE A 104 -8.60 4.26 0.74
C PHE A 104 -8.08 2.92 1.29
N LEU A 105 -6.76 2.70 1.31
CA LEU A 105 -6.17 1.47 1.83
C LEU A 105 -6.53 1.24 3.30
N THR A 106 -6.47 2.27 4.15
CA THR A 106 -6.89 2.18 5.55
C THR A 106 -8.37 1.85 5.69
N SER A 107 -9.23 2.34 4.81
CA SER A 107 -10.66 1.95 4.81
C SER A 107 -10.83 0.45 4.51
N THR A 108 -9.99 -0.11 3.65
CA THR A 108 -10.04 -1.55 3.33
C THR A 108 -9.44 -2.44 4.44
N LEU A 109 -8.59 -1.89 5.31
CA LEU A 109 -8.11 -2.60 6.49
C LEU A 109 -9.26 -3.00 7.43
N ASN A 110 -10.24 -2.12 7.61
CA ASN A 110 -11.44 -2.43 8.40
C ASN A 110 -12.21 -3.63 7.80
N ILE A 111 -12.32 -3.68 6.47
CA ILE A 111 -12.95 -4.79 5.74
C ILE A 111 -12.15 -6.08 5.94
N ALA A 112 -10.83 -6.02 5.80
CA ALA A 112 -9.94 -7.16 5.97
C ALA A 112 -9.99 -7.74 7.40
N ALA A 113 -10.05 -6.86 8.41
CA ALA A 113 -10.09 -7.25 9.82
C ALA A 113 -11.46 -7.76 10.29
N THR A 114 -12.52 -7.62 9.48
CA THR A 114 -13.87 -8.04 9.87
C THR A 114 -13.99 -9.57 9.77
N PRO A 115 -14.34 -10.27 10.87
CA PRO A 115 -14.54 -11.71 10.85
C PRO A 115 -15.56 -12.15 9.78
N HIS A 116 -15.22 -13.21 9.04
CA HIS A 116 -16.08 -13.81 8.00
C HIS A 116 -16.43 -12.91 6.81
N HIS A 117 -15.77 -11.76 6.63
CA HIS A 117 -16.01 -10.91 5.47
C HIS A 117 -15.52 -11.60 4.17
N PRO A 118 -16.34 -11.69 3.10
CA PRO A 118 -15.97 -12.38 1.86
C PRO A 118 -14.69 -11.85 1.19
N LEU A 119 -14.45 -10.54 1.25
CA LEU A 119 -13.23 -9.91 0.73
C LEU A 119 -11.96 -10.14 1.55
N ALA A 120 -12.06 -10.53 2.83
CA ALA A 120 -10.90 -10.56 3.72
C ALA A 120 -9.74 -11.43 3.18
N PRO A 121 -9.95 -12.65 2.64
CA PRO A 121 -8.86 -13.46 2.08
C PRO A 121 -8.13 -12.78 0.92
N MET A 122 -8.85 -12.04 0.07
CA MET A 122 -8.28 -11.35 -1.08
C MET A 122 -7.46 -10.13 -0.65
N LEU A 123 -7.91 -9.42 0.40
CA LEU A 123 -7.16 -8.33 1.01
C LEU A 123 -5.92 -8.87 1.74
N HIS A 124 -6.04 -9.91 2.57
CA HIS A 124 -4.91 -10.56 3.25
C HIS A 124 -3.81 -11.01 2.27
N SER A 125 -4.19 -11.50 1.09
CA SER A 125 -3.22 -11.85 0.04
C SER A 125 -2.32 -10.66 -0.35
N ARG A 126 -2.87 -9.46 -0.45
CA ARG A 126 -2.12 -8.24 -0.80
C ARG A 126 -1.16 -7.82 0.30
N TRP A 127 -1.60 -7.79 1.55
CA TRP A 127 -0.72 -7.52 2.70
C TRP A 127 0.41 -8.56 2.81
N ARG A 128 0.10 -9.85 2.65
CA ARG A 128 1.12 -10.91 2.67
C ARG A 128 2.13 -10.77 1.54
N LYS A 129 1.70 -10.40 0.33
CA LYS A 129 2.61 -10.15 -0.81
C LYS A 129 3.54 -8.98 -0.54
N PHE A 130 3.02 -7.88 0.00
CA PHE A 130 3.84 -6.71 0.34
C PHE A 130 4.83 -7.03 1.48
N HIS A 131 4.39 -7.74 2.51
CA HIS A 131 5.27 -8.22 3.58
C HIS A 131 6.38 -9.13 3.04
N ALA A 132 6.04 -10.13 2.22
CA ALA A 132 7.02 -11.03 1.62
C ALA A 132 8.03 -10.29 0.72
N PHE A 133 7.58 -9.28 -0.02
CA PHE A 133 8.45 -8.41 -0.80
C PHE A 133 9.45 -7.67 0.09
N VAL A 134 8.99 -6.99 1.15
CA VAL A 134 9.87 -6.23 2.07
C VAL A 134 10.85 -7.16 2.78
N LEU A 135 10.40 -8.33 3.23
CA LEU A 135 11.25 -9.35 3.83
C LEU A 135 12.38 -9.78 2.88
N GLY A 136 12.03 -10.17 1.65
CA GLY A 136 13.02 -10.60 0.65
C GLY A 136 13.97 -9.47 0.23
N ALA A 137 13.49 -8.23 0.22
CA ALA A 137 14.33 -7.06 -0.08
C ALA A 137 15.32 -6.76 1.05
N LEU A 138 14.91 -6.87 2.32
CA LEU A 138 15.81 -6.72 3.47
C LEU A 138 16.85 -7.84 3.55
N GLN A 139 16.48 -9.08 3.22
CA GLN A 139 17.45 -10.19 3.08
C GLN A 139 18.55 -9.84 2.07
N ARG A 140 18.16 -9.37 0.89
CA ARG A 140 19.10 -8.92 -0.15
C ARG A 140 19.94 -7.72 0.30
N ASP A 141 19.36 -6.78 1.05
CA ASP A 141 20.11 -5.63 1.55
C ASP A 141 21.18 -6.03 2.56
N ILE A 142 20.96 -7.06 3.38
CA ILE A 142 22.00 -7.64 4.24
C ILE A 142 23.09 -8.32 3.40
N GLU A 143 22.71 -9.12 2.40
CA GLU A 143 23.67 -9.80 1.50
C GLU A 143 24.58 -8.81 0.77
N LEU A 144 24.05 -7.64 0.41
CA LEU A 144 24.78 -6.55 -0.26
C LEU A 144 25.47 -5.58 0.70
N GLY A 145 25.38 -5.80 2.02
CA GLY A 145 26.00 -4.95 3.03
C GLY A 145 25.36 -3.56 3.21
N ARG A 146 24.11 -3.38 2.75
CA ARG A 146 23.32 -2.14 2.93
C ARG A 146 22.65 -2.06 4.30
N GLU A 147 22.34 -3.21 4.89
CA GLU A 147 21.81 -3.34 6.25
C GLU A 147 22.70 -4.28 7.08
N PRO A 148 22.74 -4.12 8.41
CA PRO A 148 23.67 -4.87 9.26
C PRO A 148 23.31 -6.35 9.38
N HIS A 149 24.31 -7.23 9.44
CA HIS A 149 24.13 -8.68 9.61
C HIS A 149 23.52 -9.09 10.96
N THR A 150 23.51 -8.19 11.94
CA THR A 150 22.86 -8.39 13.25
C THR A 150 21.33 -8.29 13.18
N MET A 151 20.77 -7.77 12.08
CA MET A 151 19.33 -7.68 11.88
C MET A 151 18.74 -9.02 11.45
N GLU A 152 17.74 -9.52 12.17
CA GLU A 152 16.90 -10.64 11.71
C GLU A 152 15.88 -10.12 10.68
N PRO A 153 15.92 -10.56 9.40
CA PRO A 153 15.09 -10.00 8.34
C PRO A 153 13.58 -10.04 8.63
N ALA A 154 13.11 -11.12 9.26
CA ALA A 154 11.70 -11.28 9.62
C ALA A 154 11.24 -10.21 10.61
N ARG A 155 12.04 -9.94 11.64
CA ARG A 155 11.76 -8.89 12.64
C ARG A 155 11.95 -7.50 12.08
N GLY A 156 12.98 -7.30 11.25
CA GLY A 156 13.21 -6.04 10.57
C GLY A 156 12.03 -5.66 9.68
N ALA A 157 11.48 -6.61 8.90
CA ALA A 157 10.31 -6.39 8.07
C ALA A 157 9.07 -6.04 8.91
N GLU A 158 8.80 -6.78 9.99
CA GLU A 158 7.70 -6.51 10.92
C GLU A 158 7.77 -5.09 11.50
N GLN A 159 8.92 -4.70 12.05
CA GLN A 159 9.15 -3.38 12.63
C GLN A 159 9.04 -2.25 11.61
N LEU A 160 9.64 -2.45 10.44
CA LEU A 160 9.64 -1.45 9.38
C LEU A 160 8.24 -1.21 8.83
N LEU A 161 7.47 -2.27 8.58
CA LEU A 161 6.10 -2.17 8.10
C LEU A 161 5.17 -1.55 9.15
N ALA A 162 5.27 -1.98 10.41
CA ALA A 162 4.49 -1.38 11.49
C ALA A 162 4.76 0.13 11.63
N THR A 163 6.04 0.54 11.52
CA THR A 163 6.42 1.95 11.53
C THR A 163 5.88 2.69 10.31
N TYR A 164 6.06 2.13 9.12
CA TYR A 164 5.60 2.71 7.85
C TYR A 164 4.07 2.90 7.84
N GLU A 165 3.28 1.87 8.15
CA GLU A 165 1.82 1.92 8.14
C GLU A 165 1.28 2.79 9.29
N GLY A 166 1.86 2.66 10.49
CA GLY A 166 1.44 3.40 11.67
C GLY A 166 1.61 4.91 11.51
N LEU A 167 2.76 5.36 10.98
CA LEU A 167 3.00 6.79 10.74
C LEU A 167 2.05 7.38 9.71
N GLN A 168 1.78 6.65 8.63
CA GLN A 168 0.80 7.08 7.61
C GLN A 168 -0.60 7.21 8.21
N LEU A 169 -1.04 6.21 8.98
CA LEU A 169 -2.32 6.27 9.69
C LEU A 169 -2.41 7.48 10.61
N GLN A 170 -1.38 7.73 11.42
CA GLN A 170 -1.34 8.87 12.34
C GLN A 170 -1.34 10.21 11.60
N SER A 171 -0.65 10.31 10.46
CA SER A 171 -0.61 11.55 9.67
C SER A 171 -1.98 11.97 9.13
N MET A 172 -2.87 11.01 8.84
CA MET A 172 -4.21 11.31 8.33
C MET A 172 -5.12 11.99 9.36
N VAL A 173 -4.86 11.80 10.65
CA VAL A 173 -5.64 12.39 11.75
C VAL A 173 -4.88 13.49 12.50
N ARG A 174 -3.65 13.80 12.07
CA ARG A 174 -2.78 14.84 12.65
C ARG A 174 -2.24 15.73 11.53
N PRO A 175 -2.99 16.75 11.09
CA PRO A 175 -2.66 17.54 9.90
C PRO A 175 -1.34 18.30 9.99
N GLU A 176 -0.85 18.58 11.21
CA GLU A 176 0.44 19.25 11.44
C GLU A 176 1.65 18.29 11.43
N MET A 177 1.41 16.97 11.32
CA MET A 177 2.49 15.98 11.33
C MET A 177 3.22 15.98 9.98
N ASP A 178 4.52 16.28 10.00
CA ASP A 178 5.40 15.98 8.87
C ASP A 178 5.64 14.46 8.81
N LEU A 179 4.91 13.80 7.91
CA LEU A 179 5.00 12.36 7.71
C LEU A 179 6.39 11.93 7.23
N LEU A 180 7.01 12.69 6.33
CA LEU A 180 8.29 12.30 5.73
C LEU A 180 9.42 12.45 6.74
N GLU A 181 9.45 13.57 7.48
CA GLU A 181 10.41 13.78 8.58
C GLU A 181 10.23 12.73 9.69
N SER A 182 8.97 12.43 10.04
CA SER A 182 8.67 11.42 11.06
C SER A 182 9.11 10.03 10.63
N PHE A 183 8.91 9.67 9.36
CA PHE A 183 9.41 8.42 8.79
C PHE A 183 10.93 8.37 8.85
N ASP A 184 11.62 9.40 8.36
CA ASP A 184 13.09 9.48 8.35
C ASP A 184 13.66 9.31 9.76
N ARG A 185 13.14 10.05 10.74
CA ARG A 185 13.57 9.95 12.14
C ARG A 185 13.35 8.53 12.71
N ALA A 186 12.19 7.94 12.44
CA ALA A 186 11.85 6.62 12.95
C ALA A 186 12.75 5.52 12.34
N VAL A 187 12.94 5.52 11.02
CA VAL A 187 13.79 4.51 10.37
C VAL A 187 15.27 4.68 10.72
N THR A 188 15.77 5.90 10.91
CA THR A 188 17.14 6.10 11.41
C THR A 188 17.36 5.44 12.77
N ARG A 189 16.41 5.62 13.71
CA ARG A 189 16.50 4.99 15.03
C ARG A 189 16.31 3.48 14.98
N LEU A 190 15.42 3.01 14.12
CA LEU A 190 15.22 1.58 13.89
C LEU A 190 16.51 0.90 13.38
N ARG A 191 17.16 1.51 12.38
CA ARG A 191 18.43 1.00 11.82
C ARG A 191 19.59 1.05 12.81
N GLU A 192 19.62 2.06 13.68
CA GLU A 192 20.58 2.10 14.80
C GLU A 192 20.38 0.89 15.73
N GLY A 193 19.13 0.53 16.01
CA GLY A 193 18.78 -0.66 16.80
C GLY A 193 19.18 -1.96 16.12
N TRP A 194 18.96 -2.08 14.81
CA TRP A 194 19.37 -3.25 14.01
C TRP A 194 20.86 -3.51 14.00
N SER A 195 21.68 -2.48 14.24
CA SER A 195 23.14 -2.58 14.27
C SER A 195 23.67 -3.17 15.58
N ARG A 196 22.79 -3.41 16.56
CA ARG A 196 23.13 -3.97 17.87
C ARG A 196 22.59 -5.39 17.96
N GLU A 197 23.25 -6.22 18.76
CA GLU A 197 22.71 -7.54 19.11
C GLU A 197 21.40 -7.37 19.90
N TYR A 198 20.39 -8.17 19.56
CA TYR A 198 19.12 -8.13 20.26
C TYR A 198 19.27 -8.68 21.67
N VAL A 199 18.90 -7.86 22.65
CA VAL A 199 18.77 -8.27 24.05
C VAL A 199 17.30 -8.12 24.44
N PRO A 200 16.61 -9.22 24.82
CA PRO A 200 15.23 -9.13 25.26
C PRO A 200 15.08 -8.12 26.43
N PRO A 201 14.11 -7.19 26.34
CA PRO A 201 13.86 -6.27 27.44
C PRO A 201 13.34 -7.04 28.67
N VAL A 202 13.83 -6.67 29.84
CA VAL A 202 13.24 -7.06 31.13
C VAL A 202 12.26 -5.97 31.51
N TRP A 203 10.97 -6.25 31.40
CA TRP A 203 9.92 -5.33 31.83
C TRP A 203 9.63 -5.56 33.31
N ASP A 204 9.85 -4.54 34.13
CA ASP A 204 9.39 -4.54 35.52
C ASP A 204 7.91 -4.13 35.53
N LEU A 205 7.05 -5.08 35.18
CA LEU A 205 5.62 -4.92 35.29
C LEU A 205 5.21 -5.50 36.64
N GLU A 206 5.25 -4.68 37.69
CA GLU A 206 4.53 -4.97 38.91
C GLU A 206 3.05 -5.14 38.52
N THR A 207 2.58 -6.39 38.49
CA THR A 207 1.17 -6.70 38.28
C THR A 207 0.39 -6.20 39.50
N VAL A 208 -0.29 -5.07 39.34
CA VAL A 208 -1.35 -4.60 40.25
C VAL A 208 -2.65 -5.31 39.93
#